data_AF-A0A962YHY4-F1
#
_entry.id   AF-A0A962YHY4-F1
#
_cell.length_a   1.000
_cell.length_b   1.000
_cell.length_c   1.000
_cell.angle_alpha   90.00
_cell.angle_beta   90.00
_cell.angle_gamma   90.00
#
_symmetry.space_group_name_H-M   'P 1'
#
loop_
_entity.id
_entity.type
_entity.pdbx_description
1 polymer ?
#
loop_
_entity_poly.entity_id
_entity_poly.type
_entity_poly.pdbx_seq_one_letter_code
_entity_poly.pdbx_strand_id
1 'polypeptide(L)'
;MSATVSPAVKALTFDVFGTVVDWRGSIIRELGTWGQNKGLSTDWAAFADAWRALYQPTMERVRSGELPWTKLDVLHRMNLDQLLERFGLTGLSAAELDHINRVWHRL
;
A
#
# COMPACT_ATOMS: atom_id res chain seq x y z
N MET A 1 7.39 -0.95 33.93
CA MET A 1 6.65 0.33 33.96
C MET A 1 5.17 0.00 33.76
N SER A 2 4.34 0.22 34.77
CA SER A 2 2.89 -0.01 34.66
C SER A 2 2.23 1.25 34.11
N ALA A 3 1.69 1.19 32.90
CA ALA A 3 0.90 2.29 32.37
C ALA A 3 -0.44 2.31 33.12
N THR A 4 -0.60 3.25 34.07
CA THR A 4 -1.90 3.53 34.67
C THR A 4 -2.73 4.31 33.67
N VAL A 5 -3.69 3.65 33.03
CA VAL A 5 -4.72 4.33 32.24
C VAL A 5 -5.54 5.19 33.21
N SER A 6 -5.58 6.49 32.97
CA SER A 6 -6.39 7.41 33.77
C SER A 6 -7.86 7.00 33.66
N PRO A 7 -8.63 6.90 34.75
CA PRO A 7 -10.02 6.39 34.76
C PRO A 7 -11.01 7.23 33.93
N ALA A 8 -10.55 8.29 33.27
CA ALA A 8 -11.33 9.22 32.45
C ALA A 8 -11.21 9.00 30.92
N VAL A 9 -10.31 8.13 30.43
CA VAL A 9 -10.18 7.89 28.98
C VAL A 9 -11.33 7.02 28.48
N LYS A 10 -12.12 7.55 27.53
CA LYS A 10 -13.30 6.87 26.97
C LYS A 10 -13.09 6.28 25.58
N ALA A 11 -12.04 6.70 24.87
CA ALA A 11 -11.73 6.21 23.53
C ALA A 11 -10.22 6.22 23.27
N LEU A 12 -9.78 5.25 22.48
CA LEU A 12 -8.43 5.18 21.92
C LEU A 12 -8.58 4.96 20.41
N THR A 13 -7.98 5.84 19.62
CA THR A 13 -7.91 5.71 18.16
C THR A 13 -6.47 5.37 17.78
N PHE A 14 -6.34 4.55 16.74
CA PHE A 14 -5.05 4.11 16.25
C PHE A 14 -4.93 4.47 14.78
N ASP A 15 -3.79 5.03 14.41
CA ASP A 15 -3.30 4.87 13.05
C ASP A 15 -3.12 3.36 12.75
N VAL A 16 -3.28 2.95 11.50
CA VAL A 16 -3.31 1.52 11.13
C VAL A 16 -2.02 1.08 10.43
N PHE A 17 -1.63 1.77 9.35
CA PHE A 17 -0.51 1.34 8.51
C PHE A 17 0.84 1.62 9.16
N GLY A 18 1.48 0.57 9.68
CA GLY A 18 2.77 0.62 10.36
C GLY A 18 2.62 0.66 11.88
N THR A 19 1.55 1.26 12.38
CA THR A 19 1.22 1.26 13.81
C THR A 19 0.58 -0.05 14.25
N VAL A 20 -0.37 -0.59 13.48
CA VAL A 20 -1.12 -1.82 13.80
C VAL A 20 -0.72 -2.98 12.89
N VAL A 21 -0.51 -2.71 11.60
CA VAL A 21 -0.18 -3.74 10.59
C VAL A 21 1.19 -3.53 9.98
N ASP A 22 1.91 -4.63 9.72
CA ASP A 22 3.15 -4.65 8.94
C ASP A 22 2.84 -4.63 7.44
N TRP A 23 2.49 -3.44 6.94
CA TRP A 23 2.17 -3.28 5.52
C TRP A 23 3.33 -3.70 4.61
N ARG A 24 4.59 -3.41 5.00
CA ARG A 24 5.76 -3.64 4.16
C ARG A 24 6.04 -5.13 4.02
N GLY A 25 6.13 -5.85 5.13
CA GLY A 25 6.37 -7.29 5.13
C GLY A 25 5.23 -8.07 4.49
N SER A 26 3.97 -7.66 4.69
CA SER A 26 2.82 -8.28 4.04
C SER A 26 2.87 -8.13 2.51
N ILE A 27 3.14 -6.93 1.99
CA ILE A 27 3.26 -6.69 0.53
C ILE A 27 4.39 -7.50 -0.08
N ILE A 28 5.59 -7.47 0.53
CA ILE A 28 6.76 -8.19 0.00
C ILE A 28 6.49 -9.68 -0.07
N ARG A 29 5.90 -10.25 0.98
CA ARG A 29 5.63 -11.68 1.05
C ARG A 29 4.60 -12.10 0.01
N GLU A 30 3.48 -11.39 -0.05
CA GLU A 30 2.40 -11.76 -0.95
C GLU A 30 2.80 -11.60 -2.42
N LEU A 31 3.37 -10.45 -2.79
CA LEU A 31 3.80 -10.22 -4.17
C LEU A 31 5.02 -11.08 -4.54
N GLY A 32 5.89 -11.40 -3.57
CA GLY A 32 6.96 -12.37 -3.74
C GLY A 32 6.45 -13.75 -4.13
N THR A 33 5.49 -14.29 -3.37
CA THR A 33 4.87 -15.59 -3.66
C THR A 33 4.08 -15.56 -4.97
N TRP A 34 3.27 -14.52 -5.19
CA TRP A 34 2.49 -14.37 -6.41
C TRP A 34 3.39 -14.26 -7.66
N GLY A 35 4.44 -13.44 -7.58
CA GLY A 35 5.42 -13.24 -8.64
C GLY A 35 6.17 -14.53 -8.99
N GLN A 36 6.62 -15.29 -7.99
CA GLN A 36 7.24 -16.60 -8.20
C GLN A 36 6.33 -17.57 -8.96
N ASN A 37 5.06 -17.66 -8.59
CA ASN A 37 4.07 -18.51 -9.26
C ASN A 37 3.79 -18.09 -10.71
N LYS A 38 4.08 -16.82 -11.06
CA LYS A 38 3.92 -16.26 -12.40
C LYS A 38 5.22 -16.24 -13.22
N GLY A 39 6.35 -16.67 -12.64
CA GLY A 39 7.66 -16.54 -13.27
C GLY A 39 8.15 -15.10 -13.39
N LEU A 40 7.63 -14.18 -12.57
CA LEU A 40 8.04 -12.78 -12.53
C LEU A 40 9.19 -12.59 -11.56
N SER A 41 10.26 -11.97 -12.04
CA SER A 41 11.44 -11.62 -11.25
C SER A 41 11.51 -10.11 -11.06
N THR A 42 11.17 -9.64 -9.87
CA THR A 42 11.15 -8.22 -9.49
C THR A 42 11.69 -8.08 -8.07
N ASP A 43 12.37 -6.97 -7.76
CA ASP A 43 12.68 -6.61 -6.39
C ASP A 43 11.40 -6.12 -5.68
N TRP A 44 10.70 -7.05 -5.03
CA TRP A 44 9.44 -6.77 -4.34
C TRP A 44 9.61 -5.88 -3.11
N ALA A 45 10.79 -5.82 -2.51
CA ALA A 45 11.09 -4.90 -1.43
C ALA A 45 11.19 -3.47 -1.96
N ALA A 46 11.98 -3.26 -3.00
CA ALA A 46 12.06 -1.96 -3.67
C ALA A 46 10.70 -1.53 -4.25
N PHE A 47 9.89 -2.48 -4.75
CA PHE A 47 8.53 -2.21 -5.24
C PHE A 47 7.61 -1.71 -4.12
N ALA A 48 7.57 -2.40 -2.98
CA ALA A 48 6.76 -1.99 -1.82
C ALA A 48 7.17 -0.60 -1.31
N ASP A 49 8.47 -0.34 -1.22
CA ASP A 49 9.02 0.94 -0.78
C ASP A 49 8.67 2.07 -1.77
N ALA A 50 8.80 1.81 -3.07
CA ALA A 50 8.42 2.77 -4.12
C ALA A 50 6.92 3.07 -4.11
N TRP A 51 6.07 2.07 -3.88
CA TRP A 51 4.63 2.27 -3.78
C TRP A 51 4.23 3.10 -2.57
N ARG A 52 4.84 2.83 -1.42
CA ARG A 52 4.63 3.66 -0.23
C ARG A 52 5.15 5.08 -0.40
N ALA A 53 6.26 5.27 -1.12
CA ALA A 53 6.82 6.60 -1.38
C ALA A 53 5.86 7.52 -2.16
N LEU A 54 4.98 6.96 -2.99
CA LEU A 54 3.94 7.70 -3.71
C LEU A 54 2.71 8.07 -2.86
N TYR A 55 2.61 7.56 -1.62
CA TYR A 55 1.48 7.88 -0.73
C TYR A 55 1.38 9.38 -0.44
N GLN A 56 2.45 10.01 0.04
CA GLN A 56 2.43 11.43 0.41
C GLN A 56 2.24 12.37 -0.79
N PRO A 57 2.97 12.21 -1.92
CA PRO A 57 2.77 13.05 -3.09
C PRO A 57 1.34 12.96 -3.63
N THR A 58 0.77 11.76 -3.75
CA THR A 58 -0.57 11.61 -4.30
C THR A 58 -1.66 12.10 -3.34
N MET A 59 -1.48 11.91 -2.02
CA MET A 59 -2.34 12.51 -1.00
C MET A 59 -2.28 14.04 -1.02
N GLU A 60 -1.11 14.62 -1.27
CA GLU A 60 -0.94 16.08 -1.32
C GLU A 60 -1.77 16.71 -2.43
N ARG A 61 -1.87 16.06 -3.59
CA ARG A 61 -2.72 16.52 -4.70
C ARG A 61 -4.19 16.63 -4.29
N VAL A 62 -4.67 15.73 -3.42
CA VAL A 62 -6.02 15.84 -2.84
C VAL A 62 -6.09 16.96 -1.81
N ARG A 63 -5.07 17.09 -0.93
CA ARG A 63 -5.04 18.13 0.12
C ARG A 63 -4.97 19.55 -0.44
N SER A 64 -4.25 19.75 -1.55
CA SER A 64 -4.10 21.03 -2.23
C SER A 64 -5.30 21.40 -3.11
N GLY A 65 -6.22 20.46 -3.35
CA GLY A 65 -7.37 20.65 -4.23
C GLY A 65 -7.08 20.44 -5.72
N GLU A 66 -5.87 19.97 -6.09
CA GLU A 66 -5.56 19.56 -7.47
C GLU A 66 -6.42 18.36 -7.90
N LEU A 67 -6.67 17.43 -6.98
CA LEU A 67 -7.63 16.33 -7.13
C LEU A 67 -8.83 16.54 -6.19
N PRO A 68 -10.05 16.16 -6.61
CA PRO A 68 -11.18 16.12 -5.69
C PRO A 68 -10.95 15.09 -4.59
N TRP A 69 -11.80 15.10 -3.56
CA TRP A 69 -11.82 14.03 -2.57
C TRP A 69 -11.81 12.66 -3.27
N THR A 70 -10.85 11.83 -2.89
CA THR A 70 -10.60 10.55 -3.56
C THR A 70 -10.25 9.51 -2.50
N LYS A 71 -10.83 8.32 -2.63
CA LYS A 71 -10.54 7.19 -1.74
C LYS A 71 -9.08 6.76 -1.88
N LEU A 72 -8.48 6.35 -0.77
CA LEU A 72 -7.10 5.87 -0.78
C LEU A 72 -6.90 4.66 -1.72
N ASP A 73 -7.88 3.77 -1.88
CA ASP A 73 -7.82 2.64 -2.82
C ASP A 73 -7.61 3.10 -4.27
N VAL A 74 -8.24 4.21 -4.67
CA VAL A 74 -8.07 4.79 -6.00
C VAL A 74 -6.68 5.38 -6.15
N LEU A 75 -6.17 6.06 -5.11
CA LEU A 75 -4.81 6.60 -5.11
C LEU A 75 -3.75 5.49 -5.14
N HIS A 76 -3.96 4.38 -4.41
CA HIS A 76 -3.09 3.21 -4.48
C HIS A 76 -3.08 2.62 -5.89
N ARG A 77 -4.23 2.55 -6.56
CA ARG A 77 -4.32 2.09 -7.95
C ARG A 77 -3.57 3.01 -8.91
N MET A 78 -3.76 4.33 -8.80
CA MET A 78 -3.02 5.32 -9.60
C MET A 78 -1.51 5.23 -9.38
N ASN A 79 -1.09 4.95 -8.14
CA ASN A 79 0.31 4.77 -7.80
C ASN A 79 0.86 3.45 -8.36
N LEU A 80 0.08 2.36 -8.33
CA LEU A 80 0.45 1.08 -8.93
C LEU A 80 0.75 1.24 -10.42
N ASP A 81 -0.14 1.91 -11.15
CA ASP A 81 -0.01 2.08 -12.59
C ASP A 81 1.30 2.80 -12.98
N GLN A 82 1.77 3.75 -12.16
CA GLN A 82 3.06 4.42 -12.35
C GLN A 82 4.28 3.51 -12.12
N LEU A 83 4.13 2.45 -11.32
CA LEU A 83 5.24 1.56 -10.94
C LEU A 83 5.40 0.36 -11.87
N LEU A 84 4.33 -0.07 -12.55
CA LEU A 84 4.35 -1.25 -13.41
C LEU A 84 5.49 -1.16 -14.44
N GLU A 85 5.59 -0.02 -15.14
CA GLU A 85 6.65 0.21 -16.13
C GLU A 85 8.04 0.24 -15.49
N ARG A 86 8.19 0.96 -14.37
CA ARG A 86 9.46 1.09 -13.65
C ARG A 86 10.05 -0.25 -13.21
N PHE A 87 9.20 -1.21 -12.86
CA PHE A 87 9.60 -2.53 -12.38
C PHE A 87 9.52 -3.63 -13.44
N GLY A 88 9.26 -3.27 -14.71
CA GLY A 88 9.19 -4.22 -15.82
C GLY A 88 7.99 -5.17 -15.75
N LEU A 89 6.94 -4.81 -15.00
CA LEU A 89 5.72 -5.60 -14.84
C LEU A 89 4.74 -5.31 -15.99
N THR A 90 5.07 -5.82 -17.18
CA THR A 90 4.26 -5.64 -18.39
C THR A 90 3.41 -6.86 -18.71
N GLY A 91 2.33 -6.68 -19.48
CA GLY A 91 1.51 -7.79 -19.98
C GLY A 91 0.59 -8.43 -18.94
N LEU A 92 0.40 -7.77 -17.78
CA LEU A 92 -0.53 -8.23 -16.75
C LEU A 92 -1.99 -8.00 -17.19
N SER A 93 -2.82 -9.00 -16.94
CA SER A 93 -4.28 -8.90 -17.11
C SER A 93 -4.89 -7.97 -16.07
N ALA A 94 -6.10 -7.47 -16.34
CA ALA A 94 -6.87 -6.67 -15.39
C ALA A 94 -7.06 -7.37 -14.03
N ALA A 95 -7.27 -8.70 -14.04
CA ALA A 95 -7.43 -9.47 -12.82
C ALA A 95 -6.15 -9.56 -11.98
N GLU A 96 -4.98 -9.60 -12.61
CA GLU A 96 -3.69 -9.60 -11.91
C GLU A 96 -3.37 -8.22 -11.33
N LEU A 97 -3.68 -7.17 -12.10
CA LEU A 97 -3.60 -5.79 -11.68
C LEU A 97 -4.50 -5.50 -10.46
N ASP A 98 -5.72 -6.03 -10.45
CA ASP A 98 -6.61 -5.98 -9.30
C ASP A 98 -6.09 -6.79 -8.12
N HIS A 99 -5.51 -7.97 -8.36
CA HIS A 99 -4.91 -8.80 -7.31
C HIS A 99 -3.80 -8.03 -6.58
N ILE A 100 -2.87 -7.43 -7.33
CA ILE A 100 -1.76 -6.62 -6.79
C ILE A 100 -2.30 -5.43 -6.01
N ASN A 101 -3.26 -4.68 -6.58
CA ASN A 101 -3.86 -3.53 -5.89
C ASN A 101 -4.54 -3.90 -4.57
N ARG A 102 -5.20 -5.06 -4.53
CA ARG A 102 -5.92 -5.52 -3.35
C ARG A 102 -5.04 -6.05 -2.23
N VAL A 103 -3.72 -6.13 -2.39
CA VAL A 103 -2.82 -6.52 -1.29
C VAL A 103 -2.99 -5.58 -0.08
N TRP A 104 -3.24 -4.29 -0.31
CA TRP A 104 -3.55 -3.31 0.75
C TRP A 104 -4.80 -3.66 1.58
N HIS A 105 -5.67 -4.54 1.09
CA HIS A 105 -6.86 -5.00 1.80
C HIS A 105 -6.62 -6.29 2.59
N ARG A 106 -5.43 -6.87 2.50
CA ARG A 106 -5.02 -8.14 3.14
C ARG A 106 -3.85 -7.95 4.11
N LEU A 107 -3.62 -6.72 4.56
CA LEU A 107 -2.55 -6.36 5.49
C LEU A 107 -2.80 -6.83 6.92
#